data_AF-A0A4S1XCY7-F1
#
_entry.id   AF-A0A4S1XCY7-F1
#
_cell.length_a   1.000
_cell.length_b   1.000
_cell.length_c   1.000
_cell.angle_alpha   90.00
_cell.angle_beta   90.00
_cell.angle_gamma   90.00
#
_symmetry.space_group_name_H-M   'P 1'
#
loop_
_entity.id
_entity.type
_entity.pdbx_description
1 polymer ?
#
loop_
_entity_poly.entity_id
_entity_poly.type
_entity_poly.pdbx_seq_one_letter_code
_entity_poly.pdbx_strand_id
1 'polypeptide(L)'
;MATFKPNVPVVQKDPVVSVDVSASNPLSTGKHTFILTVVDDSGNESDKVSIDVIVQDTDRPTAVLDAVDKNGNILALPLVVAPGASFILSGVRSKDATGKIKEYRFTMDPA
;
A
#
# COMPACT_ATOMS: atom_id res chain seq x y z
N MET A 1 -13.22 5.68 -22.35
CA MET A 1 -12.95 4.85 -21.16
C MET A 1 -13.40 5.66 -19.95
N ALA A 2 -14.14 5.06 -19.02
CA ALA A 2 -14.77 5.79 -17.92
C ALA A 2 -13.87 5.85 -16.69
N THR A 3 -13.73 7.04 -16.11
CA THR A 3 -13.02 7.21 -14.83
C THR A 3 -14.01 7.04 -13.68
N PHE A 4 -13.88 5.96 -12.92
CA PHE A 4 -14.66 5.77 -11.71
C PHE A 4 -14.17 6.71 -10.62
N LYS A 5 -15.06 7.55 -10.10
CA LYS A 5 -14.82 8.35 -8.90
C LYS A 5 -15.73 7.84 -7.78
N PRO A 6 -15.26 7.82 -6.52
CA PRO A 6 -16.11 7.45 -5.39
C PRO A 6 -17.42 8.23 -5.42
N ASN A 7 -18.54 7.52 -5.30
CA ASN A 7 -19.91 8.06 -5.30
C ASN A 7 -20.34 8.81 -6.58
N VAL A 8 -19.63 8.67 -7.70
CA VAL A 8 -20.05 9.22 -8.99
C VAL A 8 -20.46 8.08 -9.91
N PRO A 9 -21.74 7.97 -10.30
CA PRO A 9 -22.18 6.93 -11.20
C PRO A 9 -21.59 7.15 -12.60
N VAL A 10 -21.07 6.08 -13.18
CA VAL A 10 -20.71 6.04 -14.60
C VAL A 10 -21.95 5.61 -15.38
N VAL A 11 -22.62 6.58 -16.01
CA VAL A 11 -23.82 6.32 -16.81
C VAL A 11 -23.43 6.05 -18.26
N GLN A 12 -23.83 4.91 -18.80
CA GLN A 12 -23.57 4.50 -20.17
C GLN A 12 -24.65 3.53 -20.67
N LYS A 13 -24.75 3.40 -22.01
CA LYS A 13 -25.64 2.41 -22.64
C LYS A 13 -24.99 1.04 -22.78
N ASP A 14 -23.66 0.99 -22.77
CA ASP A 14 -22.92 -0.26 -22.88
C ASP A 14 -23.04 -1.08 -21.58
N PRO A 15 -23.28 -2.40 -21.65
CA PRO A 15 -23.42 -3.25 -20.47
C PRO A 15 -22.08 -3.58 -19.80
N VAL A 16 -20.96 -3.14 -20.40
CA VAL A 16 -19.61 -3.40 -19.91
C VAL A 16 -18.89 -2.09 -19.65
N VAL A 17 -18.36 -1.94 -18.45
CA VAL A 17 -17.58 -0.79 -18.04
C VAL A 17 -16.20 -1.26 -17.56
N SER A 18 -15.15 -0.65 -18.08
CA SER A 18 -13.78 -0.91 -17.64
C SER A 18 -13.43 0.02 -16.48
N VAL A 19 -12.92 -0.55 -15.39
CA VAL A 19 -12.36 0.21 -14.27
C VAL A 19 -10.90 0.52 -14.60
N ASP A 20 -10.65 1.75 -15.07
CA ASP A 20 -9.30 2.19 -15.40
C ASP A 20 -8.52 2.48 -14.11
N VAL A 21 -7.65 1.54 -13.73
CA VAL A 21 -6.62 1.72 -12.70
C VAL A 21 -5.28 1.86 -13.40
N SER A 22 -4.71 3.06 -13.34
CA SER A 22 -3.37 3.32 -13.89
C SER A 22 -2.35 3.37 -12.76
N ALA A 23 -1.07 3.17 -13.09
CA ALA A 23 0.02 3.39 -12.14
C ALA A 23 0.02 4.81 -11.56
N SER A 24 -0.50 5.79 -12.30
CA SER A 24 -0.66 7.19 -11.85
C SER A 24 -1.88 7.43 -10.96
N ASN A 25 -2.87 6.53 -10.97
CA ASN A 25 -4.07 6.64 -10.13
C ASN A 25 -4.62 5.24 -9.78
N PRO A 26 -3.89 4.47 -8.96
CA PRO A 26 -4.31 3.13 -8.57
C PRO A 26 -5.51 3.21 -7.62
N LEU A 27 -6.32 2.16 -7.57
CA LEU A 27 -7.22 1.96 -6.44
C LEU A 27 -6.38 1.76 -5.18
N SER A 28 -6.73 2.47 -4.11
CA SER A 28 -6.05 2.30 -2.81
C SER A 28 -6.20 0.87 -2.30
N THR A 29 -5.23 0.38 -1.54
CA THR A 29 -5.36 -0.90 -0.82
C THR A 29 -6.59 -0.89 0.08
N GLY A 30 -7.28 -2.02 0.16
CA GLY A 30 -8.50 -2.18 0.96
C GLY A 30 -9.69 -2.67 0.14
N LYS A 31 -10.86 -2.67 0.78
CA LYS A 31 -12.13 -3.13 0.19
C LYS A 31 -12.81 -1.99 -0.55
N HIS A 32 -13.22 -2.25 -1.79
CA HIS A 32 -14.04 -1.38 -2.63
C HIS A 32 -15.34 -2.09 -2.99
N THR A 33 -16.47 -1.42 -2.82
CA THR A 33 -17.78 -1.96 -3.18
C THR A 33 -18.29 -1.26 -4.43
N PHE A 34 -18.54 -2.03 -5.49
CA PHE A 34 -19.14 -1.54 -6.73
C PHE A 34 -20.63 -1.84 -6.73
N ILE A 35 -21.44 -0.90 -7.23
CA ILE A 35 -22.91 -0.98 -7.22
C ILE A 35 -23.41 -0.75 -8.65
N LEU A 36 -24.38 -1.54 -9.07
CA LEU A 36 -25.10 -1.39 -10.34
C LEU A 36 -26.59 -1.15 -10.08
N THR A 37 -27.13 -0.16 -10.80
CA THR A 37 -28.56 0.07 -11.02
C THR A 37 -28.78 0.14 -12.52
N VAL A 38 -29.78 -0.56 -13.03
CA VAL A 38 -30.17 -0.52 -14.45
C VAL A 38 -31.44 0.32 -14.58
N VAL A 39 -31.49 1.18 -15.61
CA VAL A 39 -32.66 2.00 -15.93
C VAL A 39 -33.16 1.60 -17.31
N ASP A 40 -34.44 1.26 -17.44
CA ASP A 40 -35.04 0.94 -18.74
C ASP A 40 -35.39 2.20 -19.56
N ASP A 41 -35.90 2.01 -20.78
CA ASP A 41 -36.28 3.11 -21.69
C ASP A 41 -37.52 3.89 -21.23
N SER A 42 -38.27 3.32 -20.28
CA SER A 42 -39.44 3.94 -19.65
C SER A 42 -39.08 4.66 -18.35
N GLY A 43 -37.83 4.58 -17.90
CA GLY A 43 -37.31 5.22 -16.68
C GLY A 43 -37.47 4.39 -15.41
N ASN A 44 -37.83 3.11 -15.49
CA ASN A 44 -37.88 2.23 -14.31
C ASN A 44 -36.47 1.83 -13.88
N GLU A 45 -36.18 1.94 -12.58
CA GLU A 45 -34.91 1.51 -12.00
C GLU A 45 -35.02 0.09 -11.42
N SER A 46 -33.96 -0.70 -11.58
CA SER A 46 -33.81 -1.99 -10.92
C SER A 46 -33.47 -1.83 -9.43
N ASP A 47 -33.62 -2.92 -8.67
CA ASP A 47 -32.93 -3.05 -7.39
C ASP A 47 -31.41 -2.92 -7.57
N LYS A 48 -30.73 -2.43 -6.53
CA LYS A 48 -29.27 -2.30 -6.52
C LYS A 48 -28.63 -3.67 -6.29
N VAL A 49 -27.65 -4.00 -7.12
CA VAL A 49 -26.75 -5.15 -6.89
C VAL A 49 -25.34 -4.67 -6.65
N SER A 50 -24.57 -5.39 -5.82
CA SER A 50 -23.20 -4.99 -5.48
C SER A 50 -22.22 -6.15 -5.52
N ILE A 51 -20.95 -5.82 -5.78
CA ILE A 51 -19.81 -6.72 -5.66
C ILE A 51 -18.71 -6.05 -4.85
N ASP A 52 -17.94 -6.88 -4.15
CA ASP A 52 -16.78 -6.43 -3.37
C ASP A 52 -15.48 -6.82 -4.06
N VAL A 53 -14.57 -5.86 -4.21
CA VAL A 53 -13.22 -6.05 -4.73
C VAL A 53 -12.22 -5.64 -3.65
N ILE A 54 -11.26 -6.52 -3.36
CA ILE A 54 -10.22 -6.26 -2.35
C ILE A 54 -8.89 -6.04 -3.06
N VAL A 55 -8.34 -4.85 -2.92
CA VAL A 55 -6.99 -4.51 -3.40
C VAL A 55 -6.01 -4.80 -2.27
N GLN A 56 -5.12 -5.77 -2.47
CA GLN A 56 -4.10 -6.14 -1.49
C GLN A 56 -2.77 -5.50 -1.83
N ASP A 57 -2.06 -5.05 -0.79
CA ASP A 57 -0.63 -4.76 -0.91
C ASP A 57 0.15 -6.08 -0.93
N THR A 58 0.98 -6.27 -1.95
CA THR A 58 1.76 -7.50 -2.13
C THR A 58 3.27 -7.23 -2.26
N ASP A 59 3.67 -5.96 -2.27
CA ASP A 59 5.07 -5.61 -2.40
C ASP A 59 5.79 -5.79 -1.06
N ARG A 60 7.05 -6.22 -1.14
CA ARG A 60 7.87 -6.48 0.04
C ARG A 60 8.53 -5.19 0.50
N PRO A 61 8.62 -4.93 1.82
CA PRO A 61 9.41 -3.81 2.31
C PRO A 61 10.90 -4.04 2.03
N THR A 62 11.62 -2.95 1.78
CA THR A 62 13.07 -2.91 1.68
C THR A 62 13.67 -2.59 3.05
N ALA A 63 14.42 -3.54 3.61
CA ALA A 63 15.12 -3.35 4.87
C ALA A 63 16.47 -2.63 4.65
N VAL A 64 16.76 -1.65 5.51
CA VAL A 64 18.06 -0.97 5.61
C VAL A 64 18.49 -1.02 7.07
N LEU A 65 19.70 -1.54 7.30
CA LEU A 65 20.30 -1.65 8.63
C LEU A 65 21.50 -0.73 8.72
N ASP A 66 21.49 0.16 9.71
CA ASP A 66 22.54 1.12 9.99
C ASP A 66 23.04 1.00 11.44
N ALA A 67 24.26 1.48 11.66
CA ALA A 67 24.72 1.87 12.99
C ALA A 67 24.59 3.38 13.15
N VAL A 68 24.12 3.86 14.30
CA VAL A 68 23.93 5.30 14.56
C VAL A 68 24.51 5.73 15.90
N ASP A 69 24.81 7.01 16.04
CA ASP A 69 25.12 7.64 17.33
C ASP A 69 23.84 7.92 18.14
N LYS A 70 24.01 8.43 19.38
CA LYS A 70 22.91 8.81 20.27
C LYS A 70 21.99 9.90 19.73
N ASN A 71 22.42 10.64 18.71
CA ASN A 71 21.66 11.69 18.04
C ASN A 71 21.01 11.19 16.74
N GLY A 72 21.21 9.92 16.37
CA GLY A 72 20.69 9.32 15.14
C GLY A 72 21.55 9.54 13.89
N ASN A 73 22.77 10.08 14.03
CA ASN A 73 23.68 10.23 12.88
C ASN A 73 24.25 8.86 12.49
N ILE A 74 24.29 8.58 11.19
CA ILE A 74 24.81 7.31 10.65
C ILE A 74 26.32 7.23 10.87
N LEU A 75 26.76 6.10 11.41
CA LEU A 75 28.16 5.75 11.61
C LEU A 75 28.69 4.98 10.40
N ALA A 76 29.99 5.14 10.12
CA ALA A 76 30.66 4.39 9.07
C ALA A 76 30.75 2.90 9.42
N LEU A 77 30.65 2.03 8.40
CA LEU A 77 30.79 0.58 8.53
C LEU A 77 32.10 0.11 7.86
N PRO A 78 32.79 -0.92 8.40
CA PRO A 78 32.41 -1.71 9.57
C PRO A 78 32.52 -0.92 10.88
N LEU A 79 31.54 -1.09 11.77
CA LEU A 79 31.56 -0.45 13.07
C LEU A 79 32.55 -1.18 13.99
N VAL A 80 33.56 -0.46 14.47
CA VAL A 80 34.50 -0.97 15.48
C VAL A 80 34.12 -0.42 16.84
N VAL A 81 33.82 -1.32 17.79
CA VAL A 81 33.46 -0.97 19.18
C VAL A 81 34.48 -1.55 20.14
N ALA A 82 34.78 -0.81 21.22
CA ALA A 82 35.62 -1.33 22.28
C ALA A 82 34.88 -2.44 23.07
N PRO A 83 35.60 -3.39 23.70
CA PRO A 83 34.98 -4.37 24.57
C PRO A 83 34.11 -3.71 25.65
N GLY A 84 32.86 -4.17 25.77
CA GLY A 84 31.88 -3.62 26.71
C GLY A 84 31.24 -2.28 26.29
N ALA A 85 31.60 -1.73 25.13
CA ALA A 85 30.94 -0.52 24.62
C ALA A 85 29.59 -0.83 23.99
N SER A 86 28.61 0.04 24.23
CA SER A 86 27.30 -0.01 23.58
C SER A 86 27.33 0.66 22.21
N PHE A 87 26.48 0.18 21.31
CA PHE A 87 26.19 0.81 20.02
C PHE A 87 24.68 0.74 19.74
N ILE A 88 24.21 1.53 18.77
CA ILE A 88 22.80 1.60 18.40
C ILE A 88 22.66 1.12 16.96
N LEU A 89 21.77 0.15 16.74
CA LEU A 89 21.33 -0.26 15.41
C LEU A 89 20.04 0.47 15.05
N SER A 90 19.92 0.85 13.78
CA SER A 90 18.77 1.58 13.27
C SER A 90 18.21 0.93 12.01
N GLY A 91 16.89 0.73 12.00
CA GLY A 91 16.12 0.33 10.83
C GLY A 91 15.42 1.49 10.14
N VAL A 92 15.62 2.74 10.60
CA VAL A 92 14.80 3.92 10.24
C VAL A 92 14.77 4.21 8.74
N ARG A 93 15.82 3.86 8.01
CA ARG A 93 15.88 4.06 6.55
C ARG A 93 15.19 2.96 5.75
N SER A 94 14.69 1.91 6.40
CA SER A 94 13.85 0.90 5.74
C SER A 94 12.59 1.55 5.20
N LYS A 95 12.12 1.07 4.05
CA LYS A 95 10.93 1.62 3.39
C LYS A 95 10.02 0.52 2.89
N ASP A 96 8.74 0.79 2.98
CA ASP A 96 7.70 0.07 2.26
C ASP A 96 7.12 1.06 1.23
N ALA A 97 7.19 0.70 -0.05
CA ALA A 97 6.86 1.64 -1.14
C ALA A 97 5.35 1.80 -1.33
N THR A 98 4.59 0.76 -1.00
CA THR A 98 3.13 0.65 -1.21
C THR A 98 2.37 0.48 0.09
N GLY A 99 3.07 0.14 1.18
CA GLY A 99 2.47 -0.14 2.47
C GLY A 99 3.05 0.63 3.65
N LYS A 100 3.00 -0.01 4.81
CA LYS A 100 3.54 0.50 6.07
C LYS A 100 4.32 -0.60 6.76
N ILE A 101 5.53 -0.28 7.19
CA ILE A 101 6.33 -1.20 8.02
C ILE A 101 5.62 -1.42 9.35
N LYS A 102 5.28 -2.68 9.63
CA LYS A 102 4.59 -3.09 10.86
C LYS A 102 5.56 -3.38 12.01
N GLU A 103 6.74 -3.93 11.70
CA GLU A 103 7.66 -4.47 12.70
C GLU A 103 9.10 -4.43 12.19
N TYR A 104 10.06 -4.24 13.11
CA TYR A 104 11.48 -4.43 12.87
C TYR A 104 11.99 -5.59 13.72
N ARG A 105 12.69 -6.54 13.11
CA ARG A 105 13.29 -7.69 13.80
C ARG A 105 14.81 -7.63 13.66
N PHE A 106 15.49 -7.28 14.75
CA PHE A 106 16.95 -7.29 14.82
C PHE A 106 17.39 -8.65 15.37
N THR A 107 18.36 -9.29 14.73
CA THR A 107 18.90 -10.58 15.16
C THR A 107 20.40 -10.56 14.94
N MET A 108 21.14 -11.14 15.88
CA MET A 108 22.57 -11.38 15.76
C MET A 108 22.75 -12.83 15.36
N ASP A 109 23.42 -13.08 14.24
CA ASP A 109 23.79 -14.44 13.87
C ASP A 109 24.87 -14.97 14.82
N PRO A 110 24.79 -16.24 15.22
CA PRO A 110 25.86 -16.87 15.99
C PRO A 110 27.15 -16.87 15.15
N ALA A 111 28.26 -16.55 15.81
CA ALA A 111 29.60 -16.60 15.21
C ALA A 111 30.06 -18.03 14.91
#